data_AF-A0A161LPX4-F1
#
_entry.id   AF-A0A161LPX4-F1
#
_cell.length_a   1.000
_cell.length_b   1.000
_cell.length_c   1.000
_cell.angle_alpha   90.00
_cell.angle_beta   90.00
_cell.angle_gamma   90.00
#
_symmetry.space_group_name_H-M   'P 1'
#
loop_
_entity.id
_entity.type
_entity.pdbx_description
1 polymer ?
#
loop_
_entity_poly.entity_id
_entity_poly.type
_entity_poly.pdbx_seq_one_letter_code
_entity_poly.pdbx_strand_id
1 'polypeptide(L)'
;MTSLVPGVATAQQAPLKAGAAVRQEHAKSQAGARQGMPAEVRAAARRDPVNLTELRRDAEKAAKDLEAATKALEQRRAKIREAQKALTAKLRELQTAERAFAQVRQPLSDLVGLLYQQPVGGDVAGLLSGDSSGDTLRAMTGVTQLVAERNQVLEESSRLQAERERLAAEAQELRAGTLLAEAQMGAEIKTLQARSDKLVKTLTKALVKLGIKIDKVGRAALGCDPTKVNSAGEFPNGLIPKAYLCPLQQPGHQLRADAAIAFISMNEAYRKRFGKPMCVTDAYRSLAEQQSVYYRRPGLAAVPGRSNHGLGLAVDLCGGVQNFRSAEFNWVEANGKKFGWFHPQWAYSSPFEPWHWEYDPKLGSLL
;
A
#
# COMPACT_ATOMS: atom_id res chain seq x y z
N MET A 1 2.73 -78.43 31.38
CA MET A 1 3.24 -77.13 30.90
C MET A 1 2.00 -76.26 30.63
N THR A 2 1.24 -75.81 31.64
CA THR A 2 1.55 -74.84 32.73
C THR A 2 1.88 -73.46 32.13
N SER A 3 1.22 -72.33 32.43
CA SER A 3 -0.08 -72.00 33.03
C SER A 3 -0.27 -70.46 32.97
N LEU A 4 -1.53 -70.00 32.95
CA LEU A 4 -2.16 -68.87 33.69
C LEU A 4 -1.64 -67.40 33.59
N VAL A 5 -2.41 -66.57 32.85
CA VAL A 5 -3.24 -65.35 33.21
C VAL A 5 -3.23 -64.90 34.71
N PRO A 6 -3.60 -63.65 35.18
CA PRO A 6 -4.14 -62.38 34.58
C PRO A 6 -3.51 -61.03 35.08
N GLY A 7 -4.04 -59.87 34.62
CA GLY A 7 -4.18 -58.69 35.51
C GLY A 7 -4.33 -57.31 34.83
N VAL A 8 -5.55 -56.76 34.81
CA VAL A 8 -5.89 -55.37 34.46
C VAL A 8 -5.69 -54.45 35.67
N ALA A 9 -5.04 -53.29 35.51
CA ALA A 9 -5.22 -52.16 36.42
C ALA A 9 -5.01 -50.81 35.72
N THR A 10 -6.11 -50.05 35.68
CA THR A 10 -6.24 -48.62 35.43
C THR A 10 -5.30 -47.78 36.28
N ALA A 11 -4.58 -46.82 35.68
CA ALA A 11 -3.90 -45.75 36.41
C ALA A 11 -4.59 -44.41 36.12
N GLN A 12 -5.14 -43.84 37.19
CA GLN A 12 -5.77 -42.52 37.30
C GLN A 12 -4.90 -41.39 36.73
N GLN A 13 -5.51 -40.54 35.91
CA GLN A 13 -5.02 -39.18 35.67
C GLN A 13 -5.29 -38.33 36.92
N ALA A 14 -4.23 -37.87 37.58
CA ALA A 14 -4.29 -36.75 38.52
C ALA A 14 -4.27 -35.42 37.73
N PRO A 15 -5.06 -34.41 38.10
CA PRO A 15 -5.15 -33.16 37.34
C PRO A 15 -4.04 -32.19 37.76
N LEU A 16 -3.07 -31.94 36.88
CA LEU A 16 -2.18 -30.78 37.02
C LEU A 16 -2.94 -29.50 36.64
N LYS A 17 -3.46 -28.82 37.66
CA LYS A 17 -3.94 -27.43 37.61
C LYS A 17 -2.77 -26.49 37.28
N ALA A 18 -2.45 -26.32 36.00
CA ALA A 18 -1.56 -25.25 35.53
C ALA A 18 -1.89 -24.75 34.11
N GLY A 19 -3.11 -25.01 33.61
CA GLY A 19 -3.52 -24.69 32.24
C GLY A 19 -4.43 -23.46 32.05
N ALA A 20 -4.79 -22.76 33.13
CA ALA A 20 -5.82 -21.71 33.05
C ALA A 20 -5.25 -20.30 32.78
N ALA A 21 -4.07 -19.96 33.30
CA ALA A 21 -3.50 -18.61 33.16
C ALA A 21 -2.89 -18.39 31.76
N VAL A 22 -2.14 -19.37 31.23
CA VAL A 22 -1.48 -19.26 29.91
C VAL A 22 -2.49 -19.29 28.75
N ARG A 23 -3.63 -19.98 28.92
CA ARG A 23 -4.70 -19.96 27.91
C ARG A 23 -5.45 -18.62 27.83
N GLN A 24 -5.52 -17.86 28.92
CA GLN A 24 -6.19 -16.55 28.92
C GLN A 24 -5.34 -15.45 28.29
N GLU A 25 -4.01 -15.50 28.40
CA GLU A 25 -3.11 -14.54 27.72
C GLU A 25 -3.00 -14.81 26.21
N HIS A 26 -2.95 -16.08 25.78
CA HIS A 26 -3.01 -16.41 24.36
C HIS A 26 -4.40 -16.16 23.73
N ALA A 27 -5.49 -16.32 24.48
CA ALA A 27 -6.83 -15.93 23.98
C ALA A 27 -6.98 -14.41 23.82
N LYS A 28 -6.34 -13.61 24.69
CA LYS A 28 -6.35 -12.14 24.59
C LYS A 28 -5.42 -11.62 23.48
N SER A 29 -4.29 -12.26 23.20
CA SER A 29 -3.42 -11.86 22.07
C SER A 29 -3.99 -12.25 20.71
N GLN A 30 -4.76 -13.34 20.61
CA GLN A 30 -5.49 -13.71 19.39
C GLN A 30 -6.80 -12.92 19.19
N ALA A 31 -7.40 -12.38 20.26
CA ALA A 31 -8.55 -11.47 20.17
C ALA A 31 -8.16 -10.06 19.69
N GLY A 32 -6.95 -9.58 20.02
CA GLY A 32 -6.42 -8.29 19.54
C GLY A 32 -6.02 -8.27 18.06
N ALA A 33 -5.70 -9.43 17.47
CA ALA A 33 -5.27 -9.53 16.07
C ALA A 33 -6.44 -9.55 15.05
N ARG A 34 -7.69 -9.55 15.50
CA ARG A 34 -8.89 -9.49 14.63
C ARG A 34 -9.58 -8.11 14.60
N GLN A 35 -9.11 -7.15 15.40
CA GLN A 35 -9.65 -5.79 15.41
C GLN A 35 -8.66 -4.84 14.72
N GLY A 36 -8.66 -4.87 13.39
CA GLY A 36 -7.80 -4.02 12.58
C GLY A 36 -7.98 -4.16 11.07
N MET A 37 -9.07 -4.80 10.62
CA MET A 37 -9.50 -4.68 9.24
C MET A 37 -10.57 -3.60 9.18
N PRO A 38 -10.39 -2.51 8.42
CA PRO A 38 -11.50 -1.64 8.09
C PRO A 38 -12.57 -2.51 7.43
N ALA A 39 -13.75 -2.53 8.06
CA ALA A 39 -14.94 -3.08 7.44
C ALA A 39 -15.21 -2.32 6.12
N GLU A 40 -15.52 -3.09 5.09
CA GLU A 40 -16.09 -2.68 3.81
C GLU A 40 -15.18 -1.95 2.80
N VAL A 41 -14.33 -2.71 2.13
CA VAL A 41 -14.31 -2.64 0.65
C VAL A 41 -15.12 -3.81 0.12
N ARG A 42 -16.44 -3.76 0.32
CA ARG A 42 -17.35 -4.64 -0.41
C ARG A 42 -17.15 -4.34 -1.89
N ALA A 43 -16.70 -5.35 -2.64
CA ALA A 43 -16.72 -5.34 -4.09
C ALA A 43 -18.19 -5.34 -4.56
N ALA A 44 -18.84 -4.18 -4.51
CA ALA A 44 -20.00 -3.95 -5.34
C ALA A 44 -19.53 -4.19 -6.78
N ALA A 45 -20.17 -5.15 -7.47
CA ALA A 45 -20.00 -5.32 -8.89
C ALA A 45 -20.30 -3.97 -9.54
N ARG A 46 -19.24 -3.23 -9.91
CA ARG A 46 -19.37 -1.88 -10.46
C ARG A 46 -20.03 -2.04 -11.82
N ARG A 47 -21.19 -1.38 -12.00
CA ARG A 47 -21.85 -1.24 -13.30
C ARG A 47 -20.87 -0.57 -14.25
N ASP A 48 -20.83 -1.01 -15.52
CA ASP A 48 -19.99 -0.35 -16.53
C ASP A 48 -20.34 1.14 -16.60
N PRO A 49 -19.37 2.06 -16.50
CA PRO A 49 -19.62 3.49 -16.53
C PRO A 49 -20.25 3.86 -17.87
N VAL A 50 -21.35 4.60 -17.81
CA VAL A 50 -22.21 4.88 -18.99
C VAL A 50 -21.75 6.14 -19.73
N ASN A 51 -20.90 6.96 -19.09
CA ASN A 51 -20.33 8.19 -19.62
C ASN A 51 -18.90 8.42 -19.09
N LEU A 52 -18.16 9.36 -19.70
CA LEU A 52 -16.77 9.67 -19.37
C LEU A 52 -16.59 10.36 -17.99
N THR A 53 -17.63 11.00 -17.45
CA THR A 53 -17.60 11.63 -16.12
C THR A 53 -17.58 10.55 -15.02
N GLU A 54 -18.46 9.56 -15.11
CA GLU A 54 -18.46 8.39 -14.23
C GLU A 54 -17.13 7.64 -14.34
N LEU A 55 -16.61 7.50 -15.56
CA LEU A 55 -15.32 6.87 -15.82
C LEU A 55 -14.16 7.60 -15.13
N ARG A 56 -14.12 8.94 -15.20
CA ARG A 56 -13.12 9.77 -14.52
C ARG A 56 -13.22 9.60 -13.00
N ARG A 57 -14.43 9.66 -12.45
CA ARG A 57 -14.66 9.48 -11.00
C ARG A 57 -14.21 8.10 -10.52
N ASP A 58 -14.50 7.07 -11.29
CA ASP A 58 -14.08 5.70 -10.98
C ASP A 58 -12.56 5.52 -11.06
N ALA A 59 -11.91 6.15 -12.03
CA ALA A 59 -10.45 6.17 -12.17
C ALA A 59 -9.77 6.92 -11.01
N GLU A 60 -10.26 8.11 -10.64
CA GLU A 60 -9.74 8.89 -9.51
C GLU A 60 -9.90 8.15 -8.18
N LYS A 61 -11.07 7.54 -7.94
CA LYS A 61 -11.30 6.72 -6.75
C LYS A 61 -10.34 5.53 -6.71
N ALA A 62 -10.13 4.86 -7.83
CA ALA A 62 -9.21 3.74 -7.92
C ALA A 62 -7.74 4.15 -7.69
N ALA A 63 -7.34 5.32 -8.18
CA ALA A 63 -6.01 5.88 -7.91
C ALA A 63 -5.80 6.14 -6.41
N LYS A 64 -6.79 6.75 -5.73
CA LYS A 64 -6.76 6.96 -4.28
C LYS A 64 -6.70 5.65 -3.49
N ASP A 65 -7.51 4.66 -3.87
CA ASP A 65 -7.50 3.33 -3.25
C ASP A 65 -6.10 2.67 -3.39
N LEU A 66 -5.47 2.80 -4.57
CA LEU A 66 -4.12 2.27 -4.83
C LEU A 66 -3.02 3.01 -4.06
N GLU A 67 -3.12 4.33 -3.92
CA GLU A 67 -2.18 5.12 -3.12
C GLU A 67 -2.25 4.72 -1.64
N ALA A 68 -3.47 4.57 -1.09
CA ALA A 68 -3.66 4.12 0.28
C ALA A 68 -3.12 2.70 0.50
N ALA A 69 -3.36 1.79 -0.45
CA ALA A 69 -2.81 0.43 -0.40
C ALA A 69 -1.28 0.43 -0.48
N THR A 70 -0.69 1.31 -1.29
CA THR A 70 0.78 1.46 -1.41
C THR A 70 1.39 1.94 -0.09
N LYS A 71 0.81 2.97 0.54
CA LYS A 71 1.24 3.44 1.88
C LYS A 71 1.15 2.33 2.92
N ALA A 72 0.08 1.53 2.91
CA ALA A 72 -0.05 0.40 3.83
C ALA A 72 1.04 -0.67 3.62
N LEU A 73 1.39 -0.98 2.35
CA LEU A 73 2.47 -1.90 2.02
C LEU A 73 3.84 -1.35 2.47
N GLU A 74 4.10 -0.06 2.31
CA GLU A 74 5.34 0.58 2.77
C GLU A 74 5.51 0.48 4.28
N GLN A 75 4.44 0.74 5.03
CA GLN A 75 4.43 0.59 6.49
C GLN A 75 4.69 -0.86 6.92
N ARG A 76 4.09 -1.85 6.24
CA ARG A 76 4.36 -3.28 6.50
C ARG A 76 5.81 -3.66 6.20
N ARG A 77 6.37 -3.18 5.07
CA ARG A 77 7.79 -3.39 4.73
C ARG A 77 8.71 -2.80 5.79
N ALA A 78 8.39 -1.63 6.34
CA ALA A 78 9.14 -1.05 7.44
C ALA A 78 9.12 -1.95 8.68
N LYS A 79 7.94 -2.47 9.07
CA LYS A 79 7.82 -3.41 10.20
C LYS A 79 8.60 -4.70 9.99
N ILE A 80 8.59 -5.27 8.78
CA ILE A 80 9.40 -6.45 8.44
C ILE A 80 10.89 -6.15 8.60
N ARG A 81 11.36 -4.99 8.12
CA ARG A 81 12.77 -4.59 8.31
C ARG A 81 13.15 -4.46 9.79
N GLU A 82 12.27 -3.88 10.61
CA GLU A 82 12.51 -3.80 12.06
C GLU A 82 12.50 -5.18 12.72
N ALA A 83 11.61 -6.09 12.32
CA ALA A 83 11.61 -7.48 12.79
C ALA A 83 12.88 -8.24 12.38
N GLN A 84 13.39 -8.03 11.17
CA GLN A 84 14.65 -8.61 10.70
C GLN A 84 15.87 -8.06 11.48
N LYS A 85 15.88 -6.77 11.83
CA LYS A 85 16.90 -6.18 12.72
C LYS A 85 16.83 -6.79 14.11
N ALA A 86 15.63 -6.92 14.69
CA ALA A 86 15.43 -7.54 15.99
C ALA A 86 15.88 -9.01 15.99
N LEU A 87 15.56 -9.77 14.94
CA LEU A 87 16.03 -11.14 14.75
C LEU A 87 17.56 -11.19 14.71
N THR A 88 18.21 -10.29 13.95
CA THR A 88 19.67 -10.22 13.87
C THR A 88 20.30 -9.91 15.22
N ALA A 89 19.72 -9.00 16.00
CA ALA A 89 20.16 -8.70 17.36
C ALA A 89 20.03 -9.93 18.27
N LYS A 90 18.88 -10.62 18.22
CA LYS A 90 18.63 -11.84 19.01
C LYS A 90 19.57 -12.99 18.65
N LEU A 91 19.92 -13.15 17.38
CA LEU A 91 20.91 -14.14 16.95
C LEU A 91 22.32 -13.81 17.48
N ARG A 92 22.68 -12.53 17.62
CA ARG A 92 23.95 -12.12 18.25
C ARG A 92 23.95 -12.35 19.76
N GLU A 93 22.83 -12.09 20.44
CA GLU A 93 22.64 -12.43 21.86
C GLU A 93 22.78 -13.94 22.07
N LEU A 94 22.09 -14.75 21.24
CA LEU A 94 22.17 -16.20 21.28
C LEU A 94 23.60 -16.71 21.06
N GLN A 95 24.31 -16.16 20.08
CA GLN A 95 25.72 -16.51 19.83
C GLN A 95 26.60 -16.18 21.05
N THR A 96 26.33 -15.09 21.76
CA THR A 96 27.07 -14.71 22.97
C THR A 96 26.77 -15.68 24.12
N ALA A 97 25.49 -16.01 24.34
CA ALA A 97 25.07 -16.99 25.33
C ALA A 97 25.62 -18.40 25.04
N GLU A 98 25.72 -18.79 23.76
CA GLU A 98 26.36 -20.03 23.33
C GLU A 98 27.84 -20.09 23.69
N ARG A 99 28.58 -18.99 23.51
CA ARG A 99 29.99 -18.90 23.91
C ARG A 99 30.16 -18.96 25.42
N ALA A 100 29.32 -18.25 26.18
CA ALA A 100 29.35 -18.30 27.65
C ALA A 100 29.06 -19.72 28.15
N PHE A 101 28.05 -20.38 27.60
CA PHE A 101 27.73 -21.77 27.92
C PHE A 101 28.87 -22.74 27.55
N ALA A 102 29.55 -22.51 26.42
CA ALA A 102 30.68 -23.33 26.01
C ALA A 102 31.86 -23.25 27.00
N GLN A 103 32.05 -22.12 27.68
CA GLN A 103 33.11 -21.94 28.69
C GLN A 103 32.86 -22.78 29.95
N VAL A 104 31.61 -22.89 30.40
CA VAL A 104 31.25 -23.70 31.59
C VAL A 104 31.08 -25.18 31.27
N ARG A 105 30.92 -25.54 30.00
CA ARG A 105 30.69 -26.93 29.57
C ARG A 105 31.84 -27.87 29.94
N GLN A 106 33.08 -27.42 29.75
CA GLN A 106 34.23 -28.29 29.96
C GLN A 106 34.56 -28.53 31.43
N PRO A 107 34.62 -27.50 32.29
CA PRO A 107 34.72 -27.69 33.74
C PRO A 107 33.61 -28.58 34.29
N LEU A 108 32.37 -28.44 33.79
CA LEU A 108 31.26 -29.29 34.19
C LEU A 108 31.48 -30.76 33.78
N SER A 109 31.99 -31.01 32.57
CA SER A 109 32.31 -32.37 32.09
C SER A 109 33.44 -33.01 32.90
N ASP A 110 34.50 -32.24 33.19
CA ASP A 110 35.64 -32.69 33.98
C ASP A 110 35.22 -33.01 35.42
N LEU A 111 34.35 -32.19 36.02
CA LEU A 111 33.79 -32.41 37.35
C LEU A 111 32.95 -33.71 37.42
N VAL A 112 32.09 -33.94 36.43
CA VAL A 112 31.29 -35.18 36.35
C VAL A 112 32.20 -36.40 36.16
N GLY A 113 33.26 -36.27 35.35
CA GLY A 113 34.26 -37.33 35.15
C GLY A 113 34.99 -37.71 36.44
N LEU A 114 35.45 -36.71 37.21
CA LEU A 114 36.11 -36.92 38.50
C LEU A 114 35.19 -37.59 39.53
N LEU A 115 33.93 -37.17 39.61
CA LEU A 115 32.93 -37.74 40.50
C LEU A 115 32.58 -39.19 40.17
N TYR A 116 32.60 -39.56 38.89
CA TYR A 116 32.33 -40.93 38.46
C TYR A 116 33.50 -41.87 38.75
N GLN A 117 34.73 -41.34 38.80
CA GLN A 117 35.95 -42.11 39.01
C GLN A 117 36.33 -42.28 40.49
N GLN A 118 35.84 -41.43 41.40
CA GLN A 118 36.16 -41.50 42.83
C GLN A 118 34.91 -41.78 43.68
N PRO A 119 34.72 -43.03 44.17
CA PRO A 119 33.69 -43.31 45.16
C PRO A 119 34.12 -42.70 46.50
N VAL A 120 33.29 -41.81 47.04
CA VAL A 120 33.50 -41.05 48.31
C VAL A 120 33.57 -41.95 49.57
N GLY A 121 33.69 -43.27 49.41
CA GLY A 121 33.53 -44.27 50.48
C GLY A 121 34.78 -44.55 51.32
N GLY A 122 35.98 -44.09 50.90
CA GLY A 122 37.24 -44.42 51.58
C GLY A 122 37.50 -43.67 52.88
N ASP A 123 37.26 -42.35 52.90
CA ASP A 123 37.72 -41.46 53.99
C ASP A 123 36.71 -41.29 55.14
N VAL A 124 35.46 -41.72 54.95
CA VAL A 124 34.42 -41.62 55.99
C VAL A 124 34.69 -42.61 57.14
N ALA A 125 35.40 -43.71 56.87
CA ALA A 125 35.70 -44.74 57.85
C ALA A 125 36.66 -44.25 58.96
N GLY A 126 37.68 -43.46 58.62
CA GLY A 126 38.64 -42.90 59.59
C GLY A 126 38.05 -41.79 60.48
N LEU A 127 36.98 -41.14 60.01
CA LEU A 127 36.23 -40.14 60.77
C LEU A 127 35.32 -40.79 61.83
N LEU A 128 34.65 -41.90 61.48
CA LEU A 128 33.73 -42.61 62.36
C LEU A 128 34.46 -43.38 63.48
N SER A 129 35.75 -43.68 63.31
CA SER A 129 36.58 -44.38 64.31
C SER A 129 37.21 -43.45 65.36
N GLY A 130 37.05 -42.13 65.24
CA GLY A 130 37.54 -41.16 66.24
C GLY A 130 39.05 -40.86 66.21
N ASP A 131 39.78 -41.37 65.22
CA ASP A 131 41.23 -41.18 65.02
C ASP A 131 41.53 -40.08 63.97
N SER A 132 40.75 -38.99 63.99
CA SER A 132 40.84 -37.98 62.94
C SER A 132 42.11 -37.12 63.12
N SER A 133 43.14 -37.42 62.33
CA SER A 133 44.33 -36.57 62.16
C SER A 133 43.95 -35.21 61.53
N GLY A 134 44.77 -34.17 61.73
CA GLY A 134 44.57 -32.85 61.10
C GLY A 134 44.53 -32.87 59.56
N ASP A 135 44.99 -33.96 58.94
CA ASP A 135 44.87 -34.21 57.50
C ASP A 135 43.45 -34.61 57.09
N THR A 136 42.76 -35.38 57.93
CA THR A 136 41.36 -35.81 57.72
C THR A 136 40.41 -34.61 57.74
N LEU A 137 40.61 -33.67 58.69
CA LEU A 137 39.85 -32.42 58.76
C LEU A 137 40.09 -31.52 57.53
N ARG A 138 41.35 -31.41 57.05
CA ARG A 138 41.66 -30.66 55.82
C ARG A 138 41.02 -31.28 54.59
N ALA A 139 40.99 -32.61 54.49
CA ALA A 139 40.32 -33.33 53.42
C ALA A 139 38.80 -33.02 53.42
N MET A 140 38.14 -33.01 54.60
CA MET A 140 36.72 -32.65 54.70
C MET A 140 36.41 -31.22 54.29
N THR A 141 37.26 -30.25 54.68
CA THR A 141 37.11 -28.86 54.24
C THR A 141 37.25 -28.74 52.72
N GLY A 142 38.20 -29.49 52.13
CA GLY A 142 38.36 -29.60 50.68
C GLY A 142 37.13 -30.17 49.97
N VAL A 143 36.53 -31.23 50.51
CA VAL A 143 35.28 -31.82 49.99
C VAL A 143 34.11 -30.84 50.08
N THR A 144 33.98 -30.11 51.20
CA THR A 144 32.91 -29.11 51.38
C THR A 144 33.05 -27.98 50.38
N GLN A 145 34.27 -27.51 50.14
CA GLN A 145 34.57 -26.48 49.16
C GLN A 145 34.26 -26.95 47.73
N LEU A 146 34.65 -28.18 47.36
CA LEU A 146 34.33 -28.79 46.08
C LEU A 146 32.80 -28.91 45.85
N VAL A 147 32.04 -29.29 46.90
CA VAL A 147 30.57 -29.36 46.81
C VAL A 147 29.94 -27.97 46.63
N ALA A 148 30.49 -26.94 47.28
CA ALA A 148 30.03 -25.56 47.10
C ALA A 148 30.32 -25.04 45.68
N GLU A 149 31.55 -25.24 45.18
CA GLU A 149 31.95 -24.88 43.81
C GLU A 149 31.13 -25.63 42.76
N ARG A 150 30.84 -26.92 42.97
CA ARG A 150 29.93 -27.71 42.13
C ARG A 150 28.56 -27.06 42.04
N ASN A 151 27.95 -26.74 43.18
CA ASN A 151 26.60 -26.20 43.22
C ASN A 151 26.53 -24.86 42.46
N GLN A 152 27.58 -24.04 42.59
CA GLN A 152 27.70 -22.78 41.84
C GLN A 152 27.80 -23.00 40.32
N VAL A 153 28.66 -23.93 39.87
CA VAL A 153 28.83 -24.25 38.44
C VAL A 153 27.54 -24.85 37.85
N LEU A 154 26.83 -25.70 38.61
CA LEU A 154 25.55 -26.26 38.17
C LEU A 154 24.46 -25.18 38.04
N GLU A 155 24.39 -24.25 38.99
CA GLU A 155 23.43 -23.14 38.95
C GLU A 155 23.71 -22.20 37.78
N GLU A 156 24.98 -21.83 37.56
CA GLU A 156 25.40 -21.00 36.43
C GLU A 156 25.13 -21.68 35.09
N SER A 157 25.47 -22.97 34.95
CA SER A 157 25.17 -23.76 33.75
C SER A 157 23.67 -23.83 33.48
N SER A 158 22.85 -24.08 34.50
CA SER A 158 21.39 -24.12 34.37
C SER A 158 20.82 -22.78 33.92
N ARG A 159 21.32 -21.67 34.49
CA ARG A 159 20.93 -20.31 34.10
C ARG A 159 21.30 -19.99 32.65
N LEU A 160 22.53 -20.30 32.24
CA LEU A 160 23.02 -20.08 30.87
C LEU A 160 22.25 -20.94 29.86
N GLN A 161 21.91 -22.17 30.24
CA GLN A 161 21.08 -23.04 29.41
C GLN A 161 19.67 -22.48 29.24
N ALA A 162 19.02 -22.07 30.33
CA ALA A 162 17.68 -21.45 30.28
C ALA A 162 17.68 -20.16 29.43
N GLU A 163 18.73 -19.35 29.53
CA GLU A 163 18.90 -18.15 28.71
C GLU A 163 19.05 -18.47 27.22
N ARG A 164 19.85 -19.48 26.87
CA ARG A 164 19.97 -19.95 25.47
C ARG A 164 18.65 -20.44 24.92
N GLU A 165 17.93 -21.26 25.67
CA GLU A 165 16.63 -21.81 25.28
C GLU A 165 15.62 -20.68 25.05
N ARG A 166 15.58 -19.68 25.93
CA ARG A 166 14.75 -18.48 25.76
C ARG A 166 15.10 -17.71 24.50
N LEU A 167 16.38 -17.39 24.29
CA LEU A 167 16.84 -16.62 23.12
C LEU A 167 16.59 -17.37 21.81
N ALA A 168 16.78 -18.69 21.81
CA ALA A 168 16.48 -19.54 20.66
C ALA A 168 14.98 -19.55 20.34
N ALA A 169 14.11 -19.65 21.36
CA ALA A 169 12.66 -19.58 21.19
C ALA A 169 12.22 -18.21 20.64
N GLU A 170 12.72 -17.11 21.20
CA GLU A 170 12.43 -15.74 20.72
C GLU A 170 12.88 -15.53 19.27
N ALA A 171 14.08 -16.02 18.92
CA ALA A 171 14.59 -15.94 17.54
C ALA A 171 13.76 -16.77 16.56
N GLN A 172 13.31 -17.96 16.96
CA GLN A 172 12.42 -18.79 16.15
C GLN A 172 11.06 -18.13 15.93
N GLU A 173 10.48 -17.54 16.97
CA GLU A 173 9.20 -16.83 16.88
C GLU A 173 9.30 -15.61 15.94
N LEU A 174 10.35 -14.78 16.10
CA LEU A 174 10.60 -13.64 15.23
C LEU A 174 10.78 -14.06 13.76
N ARG A 175 11.49 -15.16 13.52
CA ARG A 175 11.69 -15.70 12.17
C ARG A 175 10.38 -16.20 11.57
N ALA A 176 9.59 -16.97 12.32
CA ALA A 176 8.30 -17.48 11.87
C ALA A 176 7.32 -16.34 11.56
N GLY A 177 7.23 -15.34 12.44
CA GLY A 177 6.40 -14.16 12.25
C GLY A 177 6.81 -13.33 11.02
N THR A 178 8.12 -13.17 10.80
CA THR A 178 8.65 -12.44 9.64
C THR A 178 8.30 -13.15 8.33
N LEU A 179 8.50 -14.47 8.25
CA LEU A 179 8.16 -15.26 7.05
C LEU A 179 6.67 -15.23 6.73
N LEU A 180 5.82 -15.31 7.77
CA LEU A 180 4.37 -15.19 7.59
C LEU A 180 3.98 -13.81 7.06
N ALA A 181 4.56 -12.74 7.62
CA ALA A 181 4.30 -11.37 7.19
C ALA A 181 4.75 -11.13 5.74
N GLU A 182 5.91 -11.67 5.34
CA GLU A 182 6.41 -11.62 3.96
C GLU A 182 5.47 -12.36 2.99
N ALA A 183 5.01 -13.56 3.35
CA ALA A 183 4.08 -14.34 2.53
C ALA A 183 2.72 -13.64 2.35
N GLN A 184 2.16 -13.09 3.43
CA GLN A 184 0.91 -12.31 3.38
C GLN A 184 1.05 -11.08 2.49
N MET A 185 2.16 -10.35 2.62
CA MET A 185 2.45 -9.19 1.76
C MET A 185 2.53 -9.57 0.28
N GLY A 186 3.17 -10.70 -0.04
CA GLY A 186 3.24 -11.20 -1.42
C GLY A 186 1.86 -11.51 -2.03
N ALA A 187 0.96 -12.11 -1.24
CA ALA A 187 -0.42 -12.39 -1.67
C ALA A 187 -1.24 -11.09 -1.86
N GLU A 188 -1.06 -10.11 -0.98
CA GLU A 188 -1.72 -8.81 -1.07
C GLU A 188 -1.26 -8.01 -2.30
N ILE A 189 0.05 -8.00 -2.59
CA ILE A 189 0.60 -7.38 -3.80
C ILE A 189 -0.01 -8.00 -5.06
N LYS A 190 -0.08 -9.34 -5.15
CA LYS A 190 -0.70 -10.03 -6.30
C LYS A 190 -2.17 -9.65 -6.46
N THR A 191 -2.90 -9.54 -5.34
CA THR A 191 -4.31 -9.14 -5.34
C THR A 191 -4.48 -7.71 -5.83
N LEU A 192 -3.61 -6.79 -5.38
CA LEU A 192 -3.61 -5.39 -5.82
C LEU A 192 -3.27 -5.26 -7.31
N GLN A 193 -2.29 -6.02 -7.81
CA GLN A 193 -1.96 -6.09 -9.23
C GLN A 193 -3.15 -6.59 -10.06
N ALA A 194 -3.77 -7.71 -9.67
CA ALA A 194 -4.93 -8.24 -10.38
C ALA A 194 -6.13 -7.27 -10.38
N ARG A 195 -6.34 -6.55 -9.28
CA ARG A 195 -7.37 -5.50 -9.18
C ARG A 195 -7.05 -4.32 -10.08
N SER A 196 -5.79 -3.88 -10.12
CA SER A 196 -5.31 -2.82 -11.01
C SER A 196 -5.49 -3.20 -12.48
N ASP A 197 -5.05 -4.40 -12.88
CA ASP A 197 -5.19 -4.90 -14.25
C ASP A 197 -6.65 -4.98 -14.69
N LYS A 198 -7.53 -5.44 -13.80
CA LYS A 198 -8.98 -5.48 -14.06
C LYS A 198 -9.54 -4.08 -14.24
N LEU A 199 -9.13 -3.14 -13.40
CA LEU A 199 -9.56 -1.74 -13.50
C LEU A 199 -9.11 -1.13 -14.83
N VAL A 200 -7.83 -1.25 -15.18
CA VAL A 200 -7.30 -0.75 -16.45
C VAL A 200 -8.07 -1.35 -17.63
N LYS A 201 -8.28 -2.68 -17.65
CA LYS A 201 -9.07 -3.35 -18.71
C LYS A 201 -10.49 -2.80 -18.81
N THR A 202 -11.19 -2.60 -17.70
CA THR A 202 -12.55 -2.02 -17.69
C THR A 202 -12.54 -0.59 -18.20
N LEU A 203 -11.59 0.24 -17.72
CA LEU A 203 -11.47 1.63 -18.13
C LEU A 203 -11.15 1.73 -19.64
N THR A 204 -10.19 0.94 -20.14
CA THR A 204 -9.86 0.86 -21.56
C THR A 204 -11.07 0.42 -22.40
N LYS A 205 -11.82 -0.59 -21.95
CA LYS A 205 -13.03 -1.05 -22.66
C LYS A 205 -14.11 0.03 -22.71
N ALA A 206 -14.31 0.77 -21.61
CA ALA A 206 -15.24 1.88 -21.56
C ALA A 206 -14.82 3.03 -22.48
N LEU A 207 -13.53 3.39 -22.51
CA LEU A 207 -12.99 4.41 -23.42
C LEU A 207 -13.16 4.02 -24.89
N VAL A 208 -12.89 2.77 -25.25
CA VAL A 208 -13.11 2.24 -26.61
C VAL A 208 -14.60 2.30 -26.99
N LYS A 209 -15.51 1.92 -26.08
CA LYS A 209 -16.97 2.01 -26.28
C LYS A 209 -17.45 3.46 -26.47
N LEU A 210 -16.72 4.42 -25.92
CA LEU A 210 -16.98 5.85 -26.03
C LEU A 210 -16.30 6.50 -27.26
N GLY A 211 -15.74 5.69 -28.17
CA GLY A 211 -15.18 6.16 -29.44
C GLY A 211 -13.74 6.68 -29.36
N ILE A 212 -13.08 6.56 -28.20
CA ILE A 212 -11.67 6.94 -28.03
C ILE A 212 -10.81 5.76 -28.49
N LYS A 213 -10.06 5.94 -29.59
CA LYS A 213 -9.08 4.95 -30.05
C LYS A 213 -7.90 4.92 -29.07
N ILE A 214 -7.64 3.76 -28.48
CA ILE A 214 -6.51 3.50 -27.56
C ILE A 214 -5.57 2.50 -28.25
N ASP A 215 -4.26 2.70 -28.11
CA ASP A 215 -3.28 1.74 -28.62
C ASP A 215 -3.25 0.44 -27.79
N LYS A 216 -2.50 -0.57 -28.27
CA LYS A 216 -2.37 -1.87 -27.60
C LYS A 216 -1.73 -1.81 -26.20
N VAL A 217 -1.23 -0.64 -25.78
CA VAL A 217 -0.51 -0.43 -24.50
C VAL A 217 -1.31 0.46 -23.53
N GLY A 218 -2.57 0.79 -23.87
CA GLY A 218 -3.44 1.57 -22.98
C GLY A 218 -3.18 3.08 -23.01
N ARG A 219 -2.32 3.59 -23.91
CA ARG A 219 -2.18 5.02 -24.14
C ARG A 219 -3.24 5.46 -25.15
N ALA A 220 -3.91 6.57 -24.88
CA ALA A 220 -4.81 7.17 -25.86
C ALA A 220 -4.00 7.37 -27.16
N ALA A 221 -4.48 6.82 -28.28
CA ALA A 221 -3.76 6.75 -29.56
C ALA A 221 -3.55 8.13 -30.23
N LEU A 222 -3.63 9.20 -29.45
CA LEU A 222 -3.60 10.61 -29.82
C LEU A 222 -2.47 11.39 -29.12
N GLY A 223 -1.55 10.73 -28.41
CA GLY A 223 -0.45 11.41 -27.70
C GLY A 223 -0.91 12.20 -26.46
N CYS A 224 -2.11 11.90 -25.96
CA CYS A 224 -2.72 12.57 -24.81
C CYS A 224 -2.32 11.88 -23.50
N ASP A 225 -1.67 12.62 -22.60
CA ASP A 225 -1.34 12.17 -21.24
C ASP A 225 -2.21 12.90 -20.20
N PRO A 226 -3.29 12.27 -19.69
CA PRO A 226 -4.21 12.89 -18.75
C PRO A 226 -3.60 13.14 -17.37
N THR A 227 -2.42 12.59 -17.06
CA THR A 227 -1.76 12.78 -15.76
C THR A 227 -1.10 14.15 -15.62
N LYS A 228 -0.87 14.85 -16.74
CA LYS A 228 -0.19 16.15 -16.80
C LYS A 228 -1.09 17.36 -16.53
N VAL A 229 -2.38 17.15 -16.25
CA VAL A 229 -3.34 18.24 -15.97
C VAL A 229 -2.92 19.08 -14.78
N ASN A 230 -2.37 18.44 -13.73
CA ASN A 230 -2.02 19.12 -12.48
C ASN A 230 -0.91 20.17 -12.65
N SER A 231 0.05 19.94 -13.56
CA SER A 231 1.13 20.89 -13.87
C SER A 231 0.84 21.75 -15.10
N ALA A 232 -0.23 21.47 -15.85
CA ALA A 232 -0.62 22.31 -16.98
C ALA A 232 -1.02 23.75 -16.56
N GLY A 233 -1.48 23.94 -15.33
CA GLY A 233 -1.77 25.25 -14.75
C GLY A 233 -0.54 26.07 -14.35
N GLU A 234 0.66 25.47 -14.37
CA GLU A 234 1.93 26.14 -14.06
C GLU A 234 2.47 26.93 -15.25
N PHE A 235 1.99 26.66 -16.46
CA PHE A 235 2.42 27.35 -17.67
C PHE A 235 1.66 28.68 -17.84
N PRO A 236 2.34 29.76 -18.27
CA PRO A 236 1.67 31.01 -18.59
C PRO A 236 0.65 30.84 -19.72
N ASN A 237 -0.37 31.70 -19.70
CA ASN A 237 -1.43 31.74 -20.71
C ASN A 237 -0.85 31.87 -22.13
N GLY A 238 -1.18 30.89 -22.99
CA GLY A 238 -0.71 30.80 -24.37
C GLY A 238 0.67 30.13 -24.54
N LEU A 239 1.28 29.63 -23.45
CA LEU A 239 2.59 28.98 -23.45
C LEU A 239 2.55 27.53 -22.93
N ILE A 240 1.41 26.86 -23.03
CA ILE A 240 1.26 25.45 -22.69
C ILE A 240 2.00 24.60 -23.76
N PRO A 241 2.95 23.73 -23.39
CA PRO A 241 3.65 22.88 -24.35
C PRO A 241 2.71 21.85 -24.99
N LYS A 242 2.93 21.52 -26.27
CA LYS A 242 2.11 20.53 -27.01
C LYS A 242 1.97 19.18 -26.29
N ALA A 243 2.97 18.77 -25.51
CA ALA A 243 2.95 17.53 -24.73
C ALA A 243 1.94 17.53 -23.56
N TYR A 244 1.32 18.68 -23.26
CA TYR A 244 0.27 18.88 -22.25
C TYR A 244 -1.10 19.11 -22.89
N LEU A 245 -1.16 19.17 -24.22
CA LEU A 245 -2.37 19.36 -25.00
C LEU A 245 -2.79 18.06 -25.65
N CYS A 246 -4.09 17.82 -25.69
CA CYS A 246 -4.69 16.67 -26.32
C CYS A 246 -5.47 17.11 -27.56
N PRO A 247 -5.26 16.47 -28.72
CA PRO A 247 -6.00 16.80 -29.92
C PRO A 247 -7.48 16.40 -29.78
N LEU A 248 -8.35 17.19 -30.39
CA LEU A 248 -9.79 16.93 -30.46
C LEU A 248 -10.14 16.06 -31.67
N GLN A 249 -11.39 15.60 -31.71
CA GLN A 249 -11.93 14.91 -32.89
C GLN A 249 -12.07 15.86 -34.09
N GLN A 250 -12.14 17.18 -33.84
CA GLN A 250 -12.11 18.24 -34.82
C GLN A 250 -10.65 18.52 -35.21
N PRO A 251 -10.25 18.25 -36.48
CA PRO A 251 -8.85 18.36 -36.90
C PRO A 251 -8.27 19.76 -36.64
N GLY A 252 -7.02 19.82 -36.21
CA GLY A 252 -6.31 21.08 -35.97
C GLY A 252 -6.56 21.72 -34.60
N HIS A 253 -7.52 21.21 -33.81
CA HIS A 253 -7.82 21.74 -32.49
C HIS A 253 -7.27 20.88 -31.37
N GLN A 254 -6.78 21.53 -30.32
CA GLN A 254 -6.25 20.89 -29.13
C GLN A 254 -6.76 21.60 -27.88
N LEU A 255 -6.88 20.88 -26.77
CA LEU A 255 -7.23 21.43 -25.46
C LEU A 255 -6.32 20.84 -24.38
N ARG A 256 -6.33 21.43 -23.19
CA ARG A 256 -5.78 20.79 -22.01
C ARG A 256 -6.46 19.43 -21.78
N ALA A 257 -5.74 18.43 -21.28
CA ALA A 257 -6.22 17.04 -21.31
C ALA A 257 -7.58 16.82 -20.61
N ASP A 258 -7.83 17.48 -19.48
CA ASP A 258 -9.13 17.44 -18.78
C ASP A 258 -10.26 18.07 -19.60
N ALA A 259 -10.03 19.26 -20.15
CA ALA A 259 -10.97 19.93 -21.03
C ALA A 259 -11.23 19.12 -22.31
N ALA A 260 -10.20 18.52 -22.92
CA ALA A 260 -10.32 17.68 -24.11
C ALA A 260 -11.23 16.46 -23.86
N ILE A 261 -11.03 15.77 -22.73
CA ILE A 261 -11.86 14.61 -22.34
C ILE A 261 -13.31 15.05 -22.10
N ALA A 262 -13.50 16.15 -21.37
CA ALA A 262 -14.82 16.74 -21.14
C ALA A 262 -15.52 17.12 -22.46
N PHE A 263 -14.78 17.73 -23.38
CA PHE A 263 -15.30 18.15 -24.69
C PHE A 263 -15.72 16.95 -25.54
N ILE A 264 -14.90 15.90 -25.57
CA ILE A 264 -15.23 14.63 -26.25
C ILE A 264 -16.55 14.07 -25.71
N SER A 265 -16.75 14.10 -24.39
CA SER A 265 -17.99 13.65 -23.74
C SER A 265 -19.22 14.44 -24.21
N MET A 266 -19.10 15.77 -24.23
CA MET A 266 -20.15 16.67 -24.69
C MET A 266 -20.44 16.46 -26.18
N ASN A 267 -19.40 16.34 -27.00
CA ASN A 267 -19.48 16.10 -28.44
C ASN A 267 -20.21 14.77 -28.76
N GLU A 268 -19.97 13.72 -27.99
CA GLU A 268 -20.67 12.44 -28.11
C GLU A 268 -22.18 12.55 -27.79
N ALA A 269 -22.51 13.23 -26.69
CA ALA A 269 -23.90 13.48 -26.32
C ALA A 269 -24.61 14.38 -27.36
N TYR A 270 -23.91 15.38 -27.87
CA TYR A 270 -24.41 16.26 -28.93
C TYR A 270 -24.66 15.47 -30.23
N ARG A 271 -23.72 14.60 -30.62
CA ARG A 271 -23.87 13.74 -31.80
C ARG A 271 -25.06 12.80 -31.68
N LYS A 272 -25.32 12.24 -30.50
CA LYS A 272 -26.53 11.43 -30.27
C LYS A 272 -27.81 12.24 -30.43
N ARG A 273 -27.81 13.53 -30.07
CA ARG A 273 -28.97 14.42 -30.17
C ARG A 273 -29.23 14.93 -31.59
N PHE A 274 -28.18 15.28 -32.33
CA PHE A 274 -28.25 16.00 -33.60
C PHE A 274 -27.74 15.22 -34.81
N GLY A 275 -27.22 14.00 -34.63
CA GLY A 275 -26.70 13.15 -35.70
C GLY A 275 -25.36 13.62 -36.30
N LYS A 276 -24.83 14.77 -35.88
CA LYS A 276 -23.58 15.38 -36.36
C LYS A 276 -22.66 15.72 -35.18
N PRO A 277 -21.33 15.64 -35.33
CA PRO A 277 -20.41 16.12 -34.29
C PRO A 277 -20.54 17.65 -34.14
N MET A 278 -20.14 18.16 -32.98
CA MET A 278 -19.96 19.57 -32.73
C MET A 278 -18.89 20.13 -33.67
N CYS A 279 -19.16 21.33 -34.17
CA CYS A 279 -18.25 22.08 -35.02
C CYS A 279 -17.44 23.02 -34.11
N VAL A 280 -16.11 23.04 -34.28
CA VAL A 280 -15.18 23.89 -33.51
C VAL A 280 -14.46 24.80 -34.50
N THR A 281 -14.46 26.10 -34.23
CA THR A 281 -13.66 27.08 -35.00
C THR A 281 -12.37 27.44 -34.29
N ASP A 282 -12.34 27.40 -32.96
CA ASP A 282 -11.16 27.72 -32.17
C ASP A 282 -11.14 26.95 -30.84
N ALA A 283 -9.94 26.69 -30.32
CA ALA A 283 -9.70 25.93 -29.09
C ALA A 283 -8.46 26.49 -28.39
N TYR A 284 -7.42 25.69 -28.08
CA TYR A 284 -6.17 26.26 -27.57
C TYR A 284 -5.54 27.22 -28.58
N ARG A 285 -5.18 28.42 -28.10
CA ARG A 285 -4.50 29.46 -28.88
C ARG A 285 -3.21 29.87 -28.19
N SER A 286 -2.07 29.74 -28.87
CA SER A 286 -0.78 30.14 -28.31
C SER A 286 -0.66 31.65 -28.15
N LEU A 287 0.32 32.11 -27.36
CA LEU A 287 0.56 33.53 -27.12
C LEU A 287 0.88 34.28 -28.43
N ALA A 288 1.66 33.65 -29.32
CA ALA A 288 2.00 34.21 -30.62
C ALA A 288 0.77 34.35 -31.53
N GLU A 289 -0.10 33.33 -31.54
CA GLU A 289 -1.36 33.38 -32.28
C GLU A 289 -2.31 34.43 -31.69
N GLN A 290 -2.40 34.53 -30.36
CA GLN A 290 -3.20 35.55 -29.68
C GLN A 290 -2.71 36.96 -30.03
N GLN A 291 -1.39 37.18 -30.08
CA GLN A 291 -0.81 38.45 -30.50
C GLN A 291 -1.20 38.80 -31.94
N SER A 292 -1.12 37.84 -32.85
CA SER A 292 -1.57 38.02 -34.24
C SER A 292 -3.08 38.35 -34.34
N VAL A 293 -3.92 37.71 -33.53
CA VAL A 293 -5.37 38.00 -33.50
C VAL A 293 -5.64 39.38 -32.91
N TYR A 294 -4.95 39.75 -31.83
CA TYR A 294 -5.09 41.06 -31.17
C TYR A 294 -4.81 42.22 -32.12
N TYR A 295 -3.75 42.15 -32.92
CA TYR A 295 -3.44 43.20 -33.90
C TYR A 295 -4.39 43.25 -35.10
N ARG A 296 -4.95 42.11 -35.50
CA ARG A 296 -5.90 42.04 -36.62
C ARG A 296 -7.32 42.46 -36.22
N ARG A 297 -7.68 42.31 -34.95
CA ARG A 297 -9.03 42.60 -34.42
C ARG A 297 -8.98 43.44 -33.14
N PRO A 298 -8.51 44.70 -33.22
CA PRO A 298 -8.44 45.59 -32.06
C PRO A 298 -9.83 45.79 -31.45
N GLY A 299 -9.92 45.69 -30.12
CA GLY A 299 -11.18 45.86 -29.37
C GLY A 299 -12.09 44.63 -29.30
N LEU A 300 -11.82 43.57 -30.07
CA LEU A 300 -12.59 42.32 -30.08
C LEU A 300 -11.80 41.10 -29.60
N ALA A 301 -10.49 41.26 -29.41
CA ALA A 301 -9.61 40.19 -28.97
C ALA A 301 -9.08 40.49 -27.56
N ALA A 302 -9.03 39.46 -26.73
CA ALA A 302 -8.37 39.55 -25.42
C ALA A 302 -6.90 39.98 -25.58
N VAL A 303 -6.41 40.78 -24.64
CA VAL A 303 -4.99 41.13 -24.54
C VAL A 303 -4.15 39.84 -24.52
N PRO A 304 -3.04 39.74 -25.27
CA PRO A 304 -2.18 38.56 -25.25
C PRO A 304 -1.80 38.14 -23.84
N GLY A 305 -1.93 36.85 -23.53
CA GLY A 305 -1.73 36.29 -22.20
C GLY A 305 -2.94 36.39 -21.25
N ARG A 306 -4.10 36.88 -21.71
CA ARG A 306 -5.34 36.95 -20.92
C ARG A 306 -6.53 36.20 -21.52
N SER A 307 -6.33 35.43 -22.58
CA SER A 307 -7.42 34.69 -23.24
C SER A 307 -7.65 33.32 -22.59
N ASN A 308 -8.89 32.93 -22.34
CA ASN A 308 -9.20 31.58 -21.85
C ASN A 308 -8.83 30.47 -22.86
N HIS A 309 -8.72 30.81 -24.16
CA HIS A 309 -8.14 29.92 -25.17
C HIS A 309 -6.68 29.59 -24.89
N GLY A 310 -5.89 30.54 -24.38
CA GLY A 310 -4.49 30.30 -24.03
C GLY A 310 -4.29 29.46 -22.76
N LEU A 311 -5.36 29.18 -22.01
CA LEU A 311 -5.35 28.20 -20.91
C LEU A 311 -5.69 26.78 -21.40
N GLY A 312 -6.07 26.62 -22.67
CA GLY A 312 -6.56 25.35 -23.21
C GLY A 312 -7.90 24.93 -22.61
N LEU A 313 -8.70 25.90 -22.17
CA LEU A 313 -9.96 25.72 -21.46
C LEU A 313 -11.17 26.34 -22.15
N ALA A 314 -11.00 26.89 -23.35
CA ALA A 314 -12.09 27.49 -24.10
C ALA A 314 -12.21 26.87 -25.50
N VAL A 315 -13.43 26.88 -26.01
CA VAL A 315 -13.75 26.53 -27.39
C VAL A 315 -14.70 27.56 -27.98
N ASP A 316 -14.50 27.86 -29.25
CA ASP A 316 -15.45 28.59 -30.07
C ASP A 316 -16.18 27.58 -30.97
N LEU A 317 -17.51 27.55 -30.88
CA LEU A 317 -18.35 26.55 -31.50
C LEU A 317 -19.13 27.09 -32.70
N CYS A 318 -19.26 26.27 -33.73
CA CYS A 318 -20.00 26.55 -34.96
C CYS A 318 -21.12 25.53 -35.21
N GLY A 319 -21.67 25.49 -36.42
CA GLY A 319 -22.62 24.45 -36.84
C GLY A 319 -24.02 24.57 -36.23
N GLY A 320 -24.37 25.76 -35.74
CA GLY A 320 -25.65 26.12 -35.13
C GLY A 320 -25.46 26.73 -33.75
N VAL A 321 -24.43 26.31 -32.99
CA VAL A 321 -24.18 26.78 -31.62
C VAL A 321 -23.85 28.27 -31.58
N GLN A 322 -23.13 28.80 -32.57
CA GLN A 322 -22.82 30.24 -32.66
C GLN A 322 -24.04 31.15 -32.82
N ASN A 323 -25.20 30.58 -33.17
CA ASN A 323 -26.43 31.33 -33.37
C ASN A 323 -27.20 31.35 -32.04
N PHE A 324 -27.19 32.48 -31.35
CA PHE A 324 -27.88 32.63 -30.07
C PHE A 324 -29.34 32.17 -30.14
N ARG A 325 -29.76 31.38 -29.14
CA ARG A 325 -31.10 30.76 -29.04
C ARG A 325 -31.47 29.74 -30.13
N SER A 326 -30.53 29.30 -30.96
CA SER A 326 -30.76 28.14 -31.83
C SER A 326 -31.03 26.88 -31.01
N ALA A 327 -31.55 25.84 -31.68
CA ALA A 327 -31.76 24.53 -31.05
C ALA A 327 -30.43 23.96 -30.51
N GLU A 328 -29.35 24.13 -31.28
CA GLU A 328 -28.00 23.75 -30.89
C GLU A 328 -27.50 24.55 -29.68
N PHE A 329 -27.61 25.89 -29.69
CA PHE A 329 -27.17 26.76 -28.58
C PHE A 329 -27.89 26.39 -27.27
N ASN A 330 -29.21 26.33 -27.30
CA ASN A 330 -30.03 26.04 -26.12
C ASN A 330 -29.72 24.64 -25.56
N TRP A 331 -29.39 23.68 -26.43
CA TRP A 331 -29.01 22.34 -25.98
C TRP A 331 -27.67 22.36 -25.24
N VAL A 332 -26.66 23.07 -25.76
CA VAL A 332 -25.35 23.17 -25.09
C VAL A 332 -25.50 23.99 -23.80
N GLU A 333 -26.33 25.02 -23.77
CA GLU A 333 -26.60 25.83 -22.57
C GLU A 333 -27.23 24.98 -21.46
N ALA A 334 -28.22 24.15 -21.81
CA ALA A 334 -28.92 23.29 -20.86
C ALA A 334 -28.11 22.05 -20.41
N ASN A 335 -27.16 21.57 -21.21
CA ASN A 335 -26.47 20.29 -20.96
C ASN A 335 -24.96 20.42 -20.73
N GLY A 336 -24.31 21.48 -21.21
CA GLY A 336 -22.86 21.65 -21.19
C GLY A 336 -22.30 21.51 -19.78
N LYS A 337 -22.98 22.05 -18.77
CA LYS A 337 -22.52 22.03 -17.37
C LYS A 337 -22.34 20.60 -16.83
N LYS A 338 -23.11 19.62 -17.35
CA LYS A 338 -22.96 18.19 -17.00
C LYS A 338 -21.59 17.63 -17.41
N PHE A 339 -20.93 18.28 -18.36
CA PHE A 339 -19.60 17.94 -18.86
C PHE A 339 -18.55 18.96 -18.41
N GLY A 340 -18.90 19.92 -17.54
CA GLY A 340 -18.01 21.00 -17.11
C GLY A 340 -17.87 22.16 -18.10
N TRP A 341 -18.63 22.18 -19.19
CA TRP A 341 -18.64 23.27 -20.17
C TRP A 341 -19.77 24.25 -19.90
N PHE A 342 -19.52 25.55 -20.01
CA PHE A 342 -20.55 26.56 -19.78
C PHE A 342 -20.37 27.76 -20.68
N HIS A 343 -21.47 28.46 -20.92
CA HIS A 343 -21.46 29.76 -21.56
C HIS A 343 -21.26 30.83 -20.48
N PRO A 344 -20.15 31.59 -20.47
CA PRO A 344 -19.85 32.52 -19.40
C PRO A 344 -20.78 33.74 -19.43
N GLN A 345 -21.09 34.31 -18.27
CA GLN A 345 -22.06 35.42 -18.15
C GLN A 345 -21.68 36.65 -18.97
N TRP A 346 -20.38 36.94 -19.11
CA TRP A 346 -19.90 38.06 -19.90
C TRP A 346 -20.22 37.90 -21.39
N ALA A 347 -20.25 36.66 -21.93
CA ALA A 347 -20.45 36.39 -23.35
C ALA A 347 -21.91 36.64 -23.81
N TYR A 348 -22.85 36.86 -22.89
CA TYR A 348 -24.21 37.29 -23.23
C TYR A 348 -24.30 38.80 -23.55
N SER A 349 -23.28 39.60 -23.24
CA SER A 349 -23.40 41.06 -23.29
C SER A 349 -22.26 41.76 -24.03
N SER A 350 -21.05 41.81 -23.46
CA SER A 350 -19.96 42.61 -24.03
C SER A 350 -18.57 42.00 -23.74
N PRO A 351 -17.86 41.50 -24.78
CA PRO A 351 -18.38 41.28 -26.14
C PRO A 351 -19.48 40.20 -26.14
N PHE A 352 -20.46 40.34 -27.02
CA PHE A 352 -21.47 39.31 -27.25
C PHE A 352 -20.86 38.18 -28.09
N GLU A 353 -20.66 37.02 -27.47
CA GLU A 353 -19.92 35.90 -28.07
C GLU A 353 -20.68 34.56 -27.92
N PRO A 354 -21.85 34.39 -28.56
CA PRO A 354 -22.66 33.16 -28.43
C PRO A 354 -21.94 31.87 -28.84
N TRP A 355 -20.84 31.98 -29.59
CA TRP A 355 -19.98 30.86 -29.94
C TRP A 355 -19.03 30.44 -28.83
N HIS A 356 -18.78 31.26 -27.80
CA HIS A 356 -17.70 31.05 -26.83
C HIS A 356 -18.15 30.22 -25.61
N TRP A 357 -17.40 29.16 -25.31
CA TRP A 357 -17.68 28.25 -24.19
C TRP A 357 -16.40 27.97 -23.42
N GLU A 358 -16.52 27.96 -22.09
CA GLU A 358 -15.42 27.75 -21.16
C GLU A 358 -15.60 26.45 -20.38
N TYR A 359 -14.49 25.83 -19.99
CA TYR A 359 -14.46 24.65 -19.16
C TYR A 359 -14.05 25.00 -17.72
N ASP A 360 -14.89 24.61 -16.76
CA ASP A 360 -14.57 24.63 -15.33
C ASP A 360 -14.52 23.20 -14.77
N PRO A 361 -13.34 22.72 -14.31
CA PRO A 361 -13.21 21.38 -13.73
C PRO A 361 -14.07 21.19 -12.47
N LYS A 362 -14.48 22.26 -11.77
CA LYS A 362 -15.37 22.21 -10.60
C LYS A 362 -16.83 21.97 -10.98
N LEU A 363 -17.25 22.37 -12.18
CA LEU A 363 -18.62 22.12 -12.66
C LEU A 363 -18.81 20.66 -13.10
N GLY A 364 -17.77 20.06 -13.70
CA GLY A 364 -17.80 18.65 -14.12
C GLY A 364 -17.60 17.62 -13.01
N SER A 365 -17.39 18.04 -11.75
CA SER A 365 -17.21 17.15 -10.59
C SER A 365 -18.43 17.10 -9.65
N LEU A 366 -19.50 17.85 -9.95
CA LEU A 366 -20.70 18.00 -9.12
C LEU A 366 -21.86 17.06 -9.48
N LEU A 367 -21.69 16.18 -10.47
CA LEU A 367 -22.66 15.16 -10.89
C LEU A 367 -21.91 13.84 -11.16
#